data_AF-D1B7F0-F1
#
_entry.id   AF-D1B7F0-F1
#
_cell.length_a   1.000
_cell.length_b   1.000
_cell.length_c   1.000
_cell.angle_alpha   90.00
_cell.angle_beta   90.00
_cell.angle_gamma   90.00
#
_symmetry.space_group_name_H-M   'P 1'
#
loop_
_entity.id
_entity.type
_entity.pdbx_description
1 polymer ?
#
loop_
_entity_poly.entity_id
_entity_poly.type
_entity_poly.pdbx_seq_one_letter_code
_entity_poly.pdbx_strand_id
1 'polypeptide(L)'
;MEELEVGHVICSDRIKPIAEALVRKYDELSHVDVGRILFVLNRKSRGSKKRVVLARTSRMPAKWREVLYQLGAVEYDFLMEFYEKTTAVLDENQMIALVYRELRRIGRNGDVAPPDVNEWYNVLMGLGRRWFYPDATCPNLLSDDIDWRRLMGPHYEPPLPPE
;
A
#
# COMPACT_ATOMS: atom_id res chain seq x y z
N MET A 1 28.11 -0.97 22.35
CA MET A 1 27.34 -0.38 21.23
C MET A 1 25.89 -0.63 21.54
N GLU A 2 25.13 0.39 21.88
CA GLU A 2 23.67 0.30 21.89
C GLU A 2 23.21 0.03 20.45
N GLU A 3 22.49 -1.07 20.23
CA GLU A 3 21.76 -1.25 18.98
C GLU A 3 20.83 -0.05 18.84
N LEU A 4 21.05 0.77 17.80
CA LEU A 4 20.09 1.81 17.43
C LEU A 4 18.72 1.14 17.32
N GLU A 5 17.78 1.51 18.18
CA GLU A 5 16.40 1.04 18.08
C GLU A 5 15.81 1.62 16.78
N VAL A 6 15.99 0.87 15.68
CA VAL A 6 15.70 1.33 14.33
C VAL A 6 14.18 1.46 14.18
N GLY A 7 13.71 2.71 14.24
CA GLY A 7 12.28 2.99 14.21
C GLY A 7 11.60 2.79 12.86
N HIS A 8 12.39 2.80 11.79
CA HIS A 8 11.93 2.63 10.41
C HIS A 8 12.89 1.68 9.69
N VAL A 9 12.37 0.58 9.17
CA VAL A 9 13.16 -0.49 8.54
C VAL A 9 12.72 -0.64 7.10
N ILE A 10 13.67 -0.64 6.15
CA ILE A 10 13.35 -0.92 4.74
C ILE A 10 12.85 -2.37 4.64
N CYS A 11 11.70 -2.56 4.00
CA CYS A 11 11.06 -3.88 3.84
C CYS A 11 10.77 -4.25 2.38
N SER A 12 11.49 -3.60 1.45
CA SER A 12 11.33 -3.75 0.00
C SER A 12 11.42 -5.20 -0.46
N ASP A 13 12.36 -6.00 0.06
CA ASP A 13 12.54 -7.40 -0.35
C ASP A 13 11.28 -8.26 -0.14
N ARG A 14 10.47 -7.92 0.86
CA ARG A 14 9.22 -8.62 1.17
C ARG A 14 8.03 -8.06 0.38
N ILE A 15 7.94 -6.73 0.26
CA ILE A 15 6.73 -6.07 -0.25
C ILE A 15 6.78 -5.85 -1.76
N LYS A 16 7.96 -5.58 -2.32
CA LYS A 16 8.13 -5.31 -3.75
C LYS A 16 7.62 -6.45 -4.65
N PRO A 17 7.89 -7.74 -4.37
CA PRO A 17 7.35 -8.83 -5.20
C PRO A 17 5.82 -8.87 -5.22
N ILE A 18 5.17 -8.57 -4.09
CA ILE A 18 3.71 -8.48 -3.98
C ILE A 18 3.19 -7.34 -4.85
N ALA A 19 3.81 -6.16 -4.75
CA ALA A 19 3.42 -4.98 -5.52
C ALA A 19 3.60 -5.20 -7.03
N GLU A 20 4.71 -5.81 -7.46
CA GLU A 20 4.96 -6.14 -8.87
C GLU A 20 3.93 -7.13 -9.42
N ALA A 21 3.56 -8.15 -8.63
CA ALA A 21 2.53 -9.11 -9.01
C ALA A 21 1.15 -8.45 -9.17
N LEU A 22 0.80 -7.52 -8.27
CA LEU A 22 -0.44 -6.75 -8.34
C LEU A 22 -0.49 -5.83 -9.57
N VAL A 23 0.59 -5.08 -9.84
CA VAL A 23 0.68 -4.20 -11.02
C VAL A 23 0.60 -5.00 -12.32
N ARG A 24 1.18 -6.21 -12.36
CA ARG A 24 1.09 -7.10 -13.53
C ARG A 24 -0.33 -7.62 -13.76
N LYS A 25 -1.08 -7.86 -12.69
CA LYS A 25 -2.42 -8.48 -12.76
C LYS A 25 -3.53 -7.46 -13.05
N TYR A 26 -3.44 -6.26 -12.50
CA TYR A 26 -4.52 -5.27 -12.52
C TYR A 26 -4.17 -4.09 -13.44
N ASP A 27 -4.87 -3.98 -14.58
CA ASP A 27 -4.67 -2.92 -15.57
C ASP A 27 -4.82 -1.51 -14.98
N GLU A 28 -5.67 -1.34 -13.97
CA GLU A 28 -5.84 -0.08 -13.26
C GLU A 28 -4.59 0.41 -12.52
N LEU A 29 -3.61 -0.47 -12.28
CA LEU A 29 -2.33 -0.17 -11.64
C LEU A 29 -1.18 -0.04 -12.65
N SER A 30 -1.42 -0.20 -13.95
CA SER A 30 -0.39 -0.22 -14.99
C SER A 30 0.48 1.05 -15.06
N HIS A 31 0.00 2.17 -14.52
CA HIS A 31 0.76 3.43 -14.43
C HIS A 31 1.73 3.49 -13.25
N VAL A 32 1.69 2.52 -12.33
CA VAL A 32 2.50 2.53 -11.11
C VAL A 32 3.85 1.84 -11.36
N ASP A 33 4.93 2.62 -11.29
CA ASP A 33 6.29 2.06 -11.27
C ASP A 33 6.70 1.66 -9.85
N VAL A 34 6.63 0.36 -9.58
CA VAL A 34 7.00 -0.22 -8.27
C VAL A 34 8.47 0.05 -7.91
N GLY A 35 9.36 0.18 -8.90
CA GLY A 35 10.78 0.47 -8.68
C GLY A 35 11.02 1.85 -8.05
N ARG A 36 10.07 2.78 -8.21
CA ARG A 36 10.12 4.15 -7.70
C ARG A 36 9.37 4.31 -6.36
N ILE A 37 8.99 3.20 -5.72
CA ILE A 37 8.37 3.18 -4.39
C ILE A 37 9.36 2.64 -3.35
N LEU A 38 9.63 3.42 -2.30
CA LEU A 38 10.36 2.94 -1.14
C LEU A 38 9.38 2.32 -0.12
N PHE A 39 9.61 1.07 0.27
CA PHE A 39 8.78 0.36 1.25
C PHE A 39 9.46 0.36 2.62
N VAL A 40 8.73 0.85 3.64
CA VAL A 40 9.26 1.02 5.00
C VAL A 40 8.30 0.45 6.02
N LEU A 41 8.83 -0.28 6.99
CA LEU A 41 8.14 -0.73 8.19
C LEU A 41 8.41 0.26 9.34
N ASN A 42 7.36 0.88 9.85
CA ASN A 42 7.37 1.76 11.01
C ASN A 42 7.11 0.96 12.29
N ARG A 43 8.15 0.81 13.13
CA ARG A 43 8.11 0.07 14.40
C ARG A 43 7.67 0.92 15.59
N LYS A 44 7.88 2.25 15.50
CA LYS A 44 7.64 3.18 16.62
C LYS A 44 6.17 3.50 16.79
N SER A 45 5.49 3.83 15.70
CA SER A 45 4.14 4.41 15.72
C SER A 45 3.04 3.35 15.56
N ARG A 46 1.87 3.58 16.18
CA ARG A 46 0.61 2.87 15.84
C ARG A 46 -0.20 3.60 14.76
N GLY A 47 0.35 4.68 14.19
CA GLY A 47 -0.39 5.62 13.37
C GLY A 47 -1.19 6.62 14.22
N SER A 48 -2.45 6.86 13.85
CA SER A 48 -3.36 7.79 14.54
C SER A 48 -3.97 7.19 15.81
N LYS A 49 -4.11 7.98 16.89
CA LYS A 49 -4.85 7.57 18.10
C LYS A 49 -6.36 7.44 17.88
N LYS A 50 -6.91 8.07 16.85
CA LYS A 50 -8.37 8.10 16.58
C LYS A 50 -8.85 6.98 15.66
N ARG A 51 -7.96 6.43 14.81
CA ARG A 51 -8.29 5.42 13.81
C ARG A 51 -7.10 4.50 13.60
N VAL A 52 -7.36 3.19 13.49
CA VAL A 52 -6.33 2.21 13.13
C VAL A 52 -5.78 2.56 11.75
N VAL A 53 -4.47 2.76 11.66
CA VAL A 53 -3.76 2.96 10.39
C VAL A 53 -2.89 1.73 10.16
N LEU A 54 -3.07 1.09 9.02
CA LEU A 54 -2.32 -0.11 8.62
C LEU A 54 -1.10 0.28 7.79
N ALA A 55 -1.31 1.16 6.82
CA ALA A 55 -0.25 1.67 5.96
C ALA A 55 -0.57 3.10 5.50
N ARG A 56 0.44 3.79 4.98
CA ARG A 56 0.32 5.11 4.37
C ARG A 56 1.28 5.24 3.20
N THR A 57 0.71 5.51 2.03
CA THR A 57 1.42 5.99 0.86
C THR A 57 1.48 7.52 0.86
N SER A 58 2.62 8.07 0.47
CA SER A 58 2.86 9.50 0.31
C SER A 58 3.91 9.77 -0.76
N ARG A 59 3.96 11.01 -1.28
CA ARG A 59 5.07 11.46 -2.13
C ARG A 59 6.35 11.54 -1.30
N MET A 60 7.46 11.09 -1.86
CA MET A 60 8.78 11.27 -1.29
C MET A 60 9.08 12.77 -1.17
N PRO A 61 9.42 13.30 0.02
CA PRO A 61 9.81 14.69 0.16
C PRO A 61 11.04 15.00 -0.71
N ALA A 62 11.02 16.13 -1.43
CA ALA A 62 12.07 16.50 -2.39
C ALA A 62 13.49 16.38 -1.81
N LYS A 63 13.69 16.90 -0.58
CA LYS A 63 14.95 16.79 0.15
C LYS A 63 15.44 15.34 0.29
N TRP A 64 14.54 14.41 0.61
CA TRP A 64 14.92 13.00 0.79
C TRP A 64 15.18 12.30 -0.54
N ARG A 65 14.46 12.67 -1.60
CA ARG A 65 14.72 12.17 -2.96
C ARG A 65 16.15 12.52 -3.39
N GLU A 66 16.56 13.77 -3.22
CA GLU A 66 17.91 14.24 -3.55
C GLU A 66 18.99 13.56 -2.71
N VAL A 67 18.78 13.46 -1.40
CA VAL A 67 19.74 12.80 -0.48
C VAL A 67 19.93 11.33 -0.86
N LEU A 68 18.84 10.59 -1.08
CA LEU A 68 18.91 9.18 -1.45
C LEU A 68 19.62 8.99 -2.80
N TYR A 69 19.33 9.85 -3.78
CA TYR A 69 20.00 9.84 -5.08
C TYR A 69 21.51 10.07 -4.95
N GLN A 70 21.95 11.05 -4.14
CA GLN A 70 23.38 11.31 -3.89
C GLN A 70 24.09 10.15 -3.18
N LEU A 71 23.35 9.36 -2.40
CA LEU A 71 23.86 8.14 -1.75
C LEU A 71 23.88 6.92 -2.67
N GLY A 72 23.53 7.09 -3.96
CA GLY A 72 23.55 6.02 -4.97
C GLY A 72 22.31 5.13 -4.95
N ALA A 73 21.25 5.52 -4.24
CA ALA A 73 19.97 4.82 -4.32
C ALA A 73 19.26 5.14 -5.66
N VAL A 74 18.35 4.26 -6.04
CA VAL A 74 17.42 4.55 -7.13
C VAL A 74 16.52 5.74 -6.77
N GLU A 75 16.03 6.44 -7.79
CA GLU A 75 15.12 7.56 -7.58
C GLU A 75 13.76 7.06 -7.07
N TYR A 76 13.39 7.50 -5.87
CA TYR A 76 12.08 7.20 -5.27
C TYR A 76 11.13 8.39 -5.38
N ASP A 77 9.97 8.16 -5.98
CA ASP A 77 8.89 9.13 -6.05
C ASP A 77 7.91 9.00 -4.88
N PHE A 78 7.76 7.80 -4.35
CA PHE A 78 6.79 7.49 -3.30
C PHE A 78 7.43 6.78 -2.12
N LEU A 79 6.81 6.95 -0.96
CA LEU A 79 7.10 6.23 0.27
C LEU A 79 5.82 5.52 0.71
N MET A 80 5.89 4.19 0.86
CA MET A 80 4.81 3.37 1.39
C MET A 80 5.22 2.82 2.76
N GLU A 81 4.64 3.38 3.82
CA GLU A 81 4.93 3.03 5.21
C GLU A 81 3.89 2.05 5.76
N PHE A 82 4.33 0.95 6.35
CA PHE A 82 3.49 -0.02 7.07
C PHE A 82 3.69 0.13 8.57
N TYR A 83 2.62 0.10 9.37
CA TYR A 83 2.71 0.23 10.83
C TYR A 83 2.78 -1.15 11.48
N GLU A 84 3.96 -1.56 11.95
CA GLU A 84 4.23 -2.92 12.43
C GLU A 84 3.23 -3.38 13.49
N LYS A 85 2.90 -2.50 14.45
CA LYS A 85 1.97 -2.81 15.54
C LYS A 85 0.55 -3.16 15.09
N THR A 86 0.13 -2.73 13.90
CA THR A 86 -1.21 -2.99 13.36
C THR A 86 -1.19 -4.00 12.22
N THR A 87 -0.07 -4.14 11.50
CA THR A 87 0.08 -5.10 10.40
C THR A 87 0.66 -6.45 10.82
N ALA A 88 1.24 -6.58 12.02
CA ALA A 88 1.88 -7.84 12.46
C ALA A 88 0.90 -9.02 12.60
N VAL A 89 -0.39 -8.75 12.72
CA VAL A 89 -1.45 -9.77 12.85
C VAL A 89 -2.10 -10.11 11.51
N LEU A 90 -1.69 -9.45 10.43
CA LEU A 90 -2.26 -9.68 9.11
C LEU A 90 -1.64 -10.93 8.48
N ASP A 91 -2.49 -11.75 7.89
CA ASP A 91 -2.05 -12.85 7.05
C ASP A 91 -1.55 -12.34 5.68
N GLU A 92 -1.08 -13.28 4.85
CA GLU A 92 -0.54 -12.95 3.53
C GLU A 92 -1.60 -12.31 2.60
N ASN A 93 -2.83 -12.83 2.57
CA ASN A 93 -3.89 -12.30 1.72
C ASN A 93 -4.29 -10.89 2.14
N GLN A 94 -4.35 -10.65 3.45
CA GLN A 94 -4.60 -9.33 4.02
C GLN A 94 -3.43 -8.38 3.71
N MET A 95 -2.19 -8.83 3.75
CA MET A 95 -1.04 -8.03 3.32
C MET A 95 -1.10 -7.70 1.82
N ILE A 96 -1.48 -8.65 0.96
CA ILE A 96 -1.70 -8.42 -0.47
C ILE A 96 -2.79 -7.36 -0.69
N ALA A 97 -3.94 -7.51 -0.03
CA ALA A 97 -5.03 -6.54 -0.10
C ALA A 97 -4.63 -5.14 0.40
N LEU A 98 -3.81 -5.08 1.44
CA LEU A 98 -3.25 -3.84 1.96
C LEU A 98 -2.35 -3.14 0.94
N VAL A 99 -1.43 -3.87 0.30
CA VAL A 99 -0.54 -3.34 -0.74
C VAL A 99 -1.36 -2.87 -1.93
N TYR A 100 -2.33 -3.67 -2.39
CA TYR A 100 -3.22 -3.31 -3.48
C TYR A 100 -3.96 -2.00 -3.21
N ARG A 101 -4.53 -1.85 -2.01
CA ARG A 101 -5.17 -0.60 -1.59
C ARG A 101 -4.21 0.57 -1.71
N GLU A 102 -3.00 0.45 -1.17
CA GLU A 102 -2.02 1.53 -1.17
C GLU A 102 -1.53 1.91 -2.57
N LEU A 103 -1.38 0.94 -3.49
CA LEU A 103 -1.02 1.21 -4.89
C LEU A 103 -2.14 1.97 -5.63
N ARG A 104 -3.41 1.64 -5.39
CA ARG A 104 -4.56 2.35 -6.00
C ARG A 104 -4.62 3.83 -5.62
N ARG A 105 -3.93 4.26 -4.57
CA ARG A 105 -3.88 5.66 -4.12
C ARG A 105 -2.96 6.51 -4.98
N ILE A 106 -2.02 5.87 -5.68
CA ILE A 106 -1.10 6.56 -6.58
C ILE A 106 -1.86 6.89 -7.85
N GLY A 107 -2.08 8.19 -8.08
CA GLY A 107 -2.69 8.69 -9.30
C GLY A 107 -1.73 8.67 -10.48
N ARG A 108 -2.28 8.73 -11.70
CA ARG A 108 -1.50 8.74 -12.95
C ARG A 108 -0.60 9.97 -13.10
N ASN A 109 -0.98 11.08 -12.45
CA ASN A 109 -0.22 12.32 -12.44
C ASN A 109 0.82 12.36 -11.30
N GLY A 110 1.04 11.21 -10.65
CA GLY A 110 1.94 11.04 -9.52
C GLY A 110 1.44 11.66 -8.22
N ASP A 111 0.19 12.12 -8.17
CA ASP A 111 -0.52 12.51 -6.95
C ASP A 111 -0.82 11.27 -6.08
N VAL A 112 -1.06 11.52 -4.80
CA VAL A 112 -1.46 10.47 -3.86
C VAL A 112 -2.79 10.89 -3.28
N ALA A 113 -3.85 10.15 -3.62
CA ALA A 113 -5.18 10.40 -3.12
C ALA A 113 -5.14 10.47 -1.58
N PRO A 114 -5.81 11.45 -0.95
CA PRO A 114 -5.87 11.51 0.50
C PRO A 114 -6.55 10.24 1.03
N PRO A 115 -6.18 9.77 2.24
CA PRO A 115 -6.89 8.67 2.87
C PRO A 115 -8.31 9.13 3.22
N ASP A 116 -9.25 8.96 2.30
CA ASP A 116 -10.64 9.42 2.41
C ASP A 116 -11.63 8.24 2.49
N VAL A 117 -12.83 8.53 2.97
CA VAL A 117 -13.99 7.67 3.17
C VAL A 117 -14.32 6.79 1.94
N ASN A 118 -13.97 7.22 0.73
CA ASN A 118 -14.19 6.46 -0.51
C ASN A 118 -13.16 5.34 -0.78
N GLU A 119 -11.90 5.48 -0.34
CA GLU A 119 -10.93 4.36 -0.35
C GLU A 119 -11.35 3.26 0.62
N TRP A 120 -11.92 3.68 1.76
CA TRP A 120 -12.59 2.78 2.68
C TRP A 120 -13.78 2.13 1.98
N TYR A 121 -14.66 2.89 1.33
CA TYR A 121 -15.83 2.35 0.62
C TYR A 121 -15.46 1.25 -0.39
N ASN A 122 -14.44 1.44 -1.24
CA ASN A 122 -14.12 0.43 -2.25
C ASN A 122 -13.56 -0.88 -1.66
N VAL A 123 -12.61 -0.80 -0.74
CA VAL A 123 -12.11 -2.03 -0.07
C VAL A 123 -13.18 -2.65 0.83
N LEU A 124 -14.02 -1.81 1.48
CA LEU A 124 -15.15 -2.25 2.28
C LEU A 124 -16.21 -3.00 1.46
N MET A 125 -16.52 -2.53 0.25
CA MET A 125 -17.55 -3.12 -0.59
C MET A 125 -17.08 -4.43 -1.22
N GLY A 126 -15.80 -4.52 -1.60
CA GLY A 126 -15.22 -5.75 -2.17
C GLY A 126 -14.82 -6.80 -1.14
N LEU A 127 -14.23 -6.41 0.00
CA LEU A 127 -13.66 -7.34 0.99
C LEU A 127 -14.43 -7.37 2.33
N GLY A 128 -15.36 -6.45 2.54
CA GLY A 128 -16.13 -6.33 3.78
C GLY A 128 -15.43 -5.49 4.87
N ARG A 129 -16.21 -5.03 5.86
CA ARG A 129 -15.76 -4.13 6.95
C ARG A 129 -14.68 -4.66 7.87
N ARG A 130 -14.51 -5.98 7.90
CA ARG A 130 -13.58 -6.64 8.81
C ARG A 130 -12.44 -7.33 8.08
N TRP A 131 -12.21 -7.04 6.80
CA TRP A 131 -11.22 -7.77 5.98
C TRP A 131 -9.82 -7.86 6.60
N PHE A 132 -9.43 -6.90 7.43
CA PHE A 132 -8.13 -6.80 8.12
C PHE A 132 -8.16 -7.27 9.60
N TYR A 133 -9.29 -7.81 10.06
CA TYR A 133 -9.38 -8.43 11.38
C TYR A 133 -8.72 -9.82 11.34
N PRO A 134 -8.01 -10.26 12.40
CA PRO A 134 -7.26 -11.52 12.38
C PRO A 134 -8.11 -12.78 12.10
N ASP A 135 -9.41 -12.73 12.40
CA ASP A 135 -10.38 -13.81 12.22
C ASP A 135 -11.14 -13.75 10.89
N ALA A 136 -10.90 -12.70 10.08
CA ALA A 136 -11.60 -12.52 8.82
C ALA A 136 -10.90 -13.23 7.67
N THR A 137 -11.68 -13.90 6.81
CA THR A 137 -11.16 -14.47 5.57
C THR A 137 -11.00 -13.37 4.52
N CYS A 138 -9.77 -13.17 4.04
CA CYS A 138 -9.48 -12.27 2.93
C CYS A 138 -9.18 -13.09 1.65
N PRO A 139 -9.86 -12.82 0.52
CA PRO A 139 -9.56 -13.49 -0.74
C PRO A 139 -8.14 -13.13 -1.21
N ASN A 140 -7.45 -14.09 -1.80
CA ASN A 140 -6.14 -13.85 -2.39
C ASN A 140 -6.31 -13.08 -3.71
N LEU A 141 -6.03 -11.77 -3.69
CA LEU A 141 -6.12 -10.93 -4.88
C LEU A 141 -5.12 -11.31 -5.97
N LEU A 142 -4.10 -12.13 -5.70
CA LEU A 142 -3.20 -12.63 -6.75
C LEU A 142 -3.69 -13.94 -7.38
N SER A 143 -4.73 -14.58 -6.85
CA SER A 143 -5.26 -15.85 -7.38
C SER A 143 -6.01 -15.66 -8.69
N ASP A 144 -5.84 -16.57 -9.66
CA ASP A 144 -6.40 -16.44 -11.02
C ASP A 144 -7.94 -16.44 -11.06
N ASP A 145 -8.59 -17.02 -10.06
CA ASP A 145 -10.04 -17.07 -9.89
C ASP A 145 -10.65 -15.78 -9.34
N ILE A 146 -9.81 -14.85 -8.86
CA ILE A 146 -10.23 -13.58 -8.28
C ILE A 146 -10.09 -12.43 -9.29
N ASP A 147 -11.24 -11.90 -9.71
CA ASP A 147 -11.38 -10.67 -10.47
C ASP A 147 -11.93 -9.57 -9.55
N TRP A 148 -11.13 -8.54 -9.31
CA TRP A 148 -11.50 -7.43 -8.42
C TRP A 148 -12.72 -6.66 -8.91
N ARG A 149 -12.87 -6.50 -10.23
CA ARG A 149 -14.03 -5.84 -10.83
C ARG A 149 -15.30 -6.64 -10.60
N ARG A 150 -15.20 -7.98 -10.65
CA ARG A 150 -16.32 -8.88 -10.29
C ARG A 150 -16.65 -8.84 -8.81
N LEU A 151 -15.65 -8.83 -7.92
CA LEU A 151 -15.85 -8.69 -6.47
C LEU A 151 -16.58 -7.40 -6.11
N MET A 152 -16.23 -6.30 -6.77
CA MET A 152 -16.84 -4.99 -6.58
C MET A 152 -18.24 -4.88 -7.19
N GLY A 153 -18.53 -5.66 -8.25
CA GLY A 153 -19.82 -5.66 -8.94
C GLY A 153 -20.28 -4.25 -9.34
N PRO A 154 -21.50 -3.83 -8.98
CA PRO A 154 -22.03 -2.50 -9.34
C PRO A 154 -21.35 -1.35 -8.60
N HIS A 155 -20.52 -1.63 -7.60
CA HIS A 155 -19.82 -0.63 -6.79
C HIS A 155 -18.39 -0.37 -7.29
N TYR A 156 -17.98 -0.98 -8.40
CA TYR A 156 -16.66 -0.74 -8.97
C TYR A 156 -16.55 0.70 -9.49
N GLU A 157 -15.78 1.52 -8.78
CA GLU A 157 -15.32 2.80 -9.28
C GLU A 157 -13.93 2.63 -9.94
N PRO A 158 -13.79 2.99 -11.24
CA PRO A 158 -12.49 3.06 -11.86
C PRO A 158 -11.62 4.09 -11.12
N PRO A 159 -10.28 3.97 -11.19
CA PRO A 159 -9.39 5.02 -10.66
C PRO A 159 -9.82 6.37 -11.21
N LEU A 160 -9.74 7.41 -10.37
CA LEU A 160 -10.14 8.76 -10.76
C LEU A 160 -9.47 9.15 -12.09
N PRO A 161 -10.25 9.65 -13.07
CA PRO A 161 -9.68 10.10 -14.34
C PRO A 161 -8.77 11.32 -14.09
N PRO A 162 -7.80 11.56 -14.98
CA PRO A 162 -6.94 12.74 -14.89
C PRO A 162 -7.79 14.02 -14.99
N GLU A 163 -7.50 14.99 -14.11
CA GLU A 163 -7.75 16.41 -14.39
C GLU A 163 -6.65 16.96 -15.31
#